data_AF-A0A538GXN2-F1
#
_entry.id   AF-A0A538GXN2-F1
#
_cell.length_a   1.000
_cell.length_b   1.000
_cell.length_c   1.000
_cell.angle_alpha   90.00
_cell.angle_beta   90.00
_cell.angle_gamma   90.00
#
_symmetry.space_group_name_H-M   'P 1'
#
loop_
_entity.id
_entity.type
_entity.pdbx_description
1 polymer ?
#
loop_
_entity_poly.entity_id
_entity_poly.type
_entity_poly.pdbx_seq_one_letter_code
_entity_poly.pdbx_strand_id
1 'polypeptide(L)' 'MAGRREWTLGELAEGVRSGDRRALARAITLVENGEPLAAELVRELYPHTGNAYVVGVTGPPGVGK' A
#
# COMPACT_ATOMS: atom_id res chain seq x y z
N MET A 1 -8.16 -1.68 22.35
CA MET A 1 -7.45 -0.87 21.35
C MET A 1 -6.07 -1.48 21.16
N ALA A 2 -5.88 -2.27 20.10
CA ALA A 2 -4.59 -2.91 19.84
C ALA A 2 -3.51 -1.83 19.73
N GLY A 3 -2.46 -1.95 20.53
CA GLY A 3 -1.38 -0.97 20.61
C GLY A 3 -0.85 -0.65 19.22
N ARG A 4 -0.73 0.64 18.92
CA ARG A 4 -0.25 1.12 17.63
C ARG A 4 1.21 0.72 17.51
N ARG A 5 1.49 -0.40 16.84
CA ARG A 5 2.85 -0.80 16.48
C ARG A 5 3.43 0.35 15.64
N GLU A 6 4.57 0.90 16.07
CA GLU A 6 5.36 1.75 15.20
C GLU A 6 5.99 0.88 14.13
N TRP A 7 5.78 1.27 12.88
CA TRP A 7 6.31 0.58 11.73
C TRP A 7 7.52 1.34 11.22
N THR A 8 8.62 0.63 11.01
CA THR A 8 9.79 1.18 10.31
C THR A 8 9.64 1.06 8.80
N LEU A 9 10.44 1.82 8.05
CA LEU A 9 10.52 1.73 6.59
C LEU A 9 10.80 0.29 6.13
N GLY A 10 11.79 -0.37 6.75
CA GLY A 10 12.20 -1.73 6.40
C GLY A 10 11.13 -2.78 6.69
N GLU A 11 10.45 -2.70 7.84
CA GLU A 11 9.34 -3.60 8.16
C GLU A 11 8.17 -3.46 7.17
N LEU A 12 7.85 -2.23 6.76
CA LEU A 12 6.79 -2.00 5.77
C LEU A 12 7.19 -2.49 4.39
N ALA A 13 8.40 -2.15 3.93
CA ALA A 13 8.87 -2.56 2.61
C ALA A 13 8.93 -4.10 2.49
N GLU A 14 9.50 -4.77 3.48
CA GLU A 14 9.57 -6.24 3.48
C GLU A 14 8.19 -6.88 3.66
N GLY A 15 7.34 -6.33 4.53
CA GLY A 15 5.97 -6.80 4.71
C GLY A 15 5.17 -6.70 3.41
N VAL A 16 5.29 -5.59 2.67
CA VAL A 16 4.62 -5.43 1.37
C VAL A 16 5.15 -6.44 0.35
N ARG A 17 6.47 -6.59 0.22
CA ARG A 17 7.08 -7.53 -0.75
C ARG A 17 6.77 -8.99 -0.46
N SER A 18 6.64 -9.35 0.81
CA SER A 18 6.30 -10.72 1.25
C SER A 18 4.79 -11.01 1.24
N GLY A 19 3.94 -10.03 0.92
CA GLY A 19 2.49 -10.20 0.86
C GLY A 19 1.78 -10.15 2.22
N ASP A 20 2.40 -9.58 3.26
CA ASP A 20 1.73 -9.31 4.54
C ASP A 20 0.62 -8.27 4.35
N ARG A 21 -0.63 -8.74 4.44
CA ARG A 21 -1.84 -7.92 4.31
C ARG A 21 -1.90 -6.75 5.29
N ARG A 22 -1.35 -6.89 6.51
CA ARG A 22 -1.35 -5.81 7.52
C ARG A 22 -0.35 -4.72 7.15
N ALA A 23 0.85 -5.11 6.71
CA ALA A 23 1.85 -4.17 6.23
C ALA A 23 1.35 -3.42 4.99
N LEU A 24 0.72 -4.13 4.04
CA LEU A 24 0.11 -3.52 2.86
C LEU A 24 -1.00 -2.53 3.22
N ALA A 25 -1.94 -2.91 4.08
CA ALA A 25 -3.01 -2.01 4.53
C ALA A 25 -2.43 -0.76 5.21
N ARG A 26 -1.39 -0.91 6.04
CA ARG A 26 -0.72 0.22 6.68
C ARG A 26 -0.01 1.13 5.67
N ALA A 27 0.68 0.55 4.69
CA ALA A 27 1.33 1.29 3.62
C ALA A 27 0.34 2.15 2.82
N ILE A 28 -0.81 1.58 2.46
CA ILE A 28 -1.90 2.29 1.78
C ILE A 28 -2.38 3.48 2.64
N THR A 29 -2.67 3.25 3.92
CA THR A 29 -3.10 4.33 4.83
C THR A 29 -2.06 5.45 4.96
N LEU A 30 -0.76 5.13 5.02
CA LEU A 30 0.30 6.14 5.09
C LEU A 30 0.28 7.03 3.84
N VAL A 31 0.13 6.42 2.66
CA VAL A 31 0.08 7.12 1.37
C VAL A 31 -1.17 7.99 1.26
N GLU A 32 -2.35 7.45 1.58
CA GLU A 32 -3.62 8.19 1.49
C GLU A 32 -3.66 9.40 2.44
N ASN A 33 -3.03 9.27 3.62
CA ASN A 33 -2.99 10.35 4.61
C ASN A 33 -1.83 11.33 4.40
N GLY A 34 -0.95 11.11 3.41
CA GLY A 34 0.22 11.97 3.17
C GLY A 34 1.21 11.98 4.34
N GLU A 35 1.35 10.86 5.05
CA GLU A 35 2.24 10.74 6.21
C GLU A 35 3.72 10.84 5.80
N PRO A 36 4.62 11.38 6.66
CA PRO A 36 6.02 11.61 6.29
C PRO A 36 6.76 10.38 5.72
N LEU A 37 6.45 9.19 6.24
CA LEU A 37 7.07 7.92 5.82
C LEU A 37 6.63 7.46 4.42
N ALA A 38 5.52 7.98 3.88
CA ALA A 38 4.91 7.48 2.66
C ALA A 38 5.82 7.65 1.43
N ALA A 39 6.46 8.81 1.29
CA ALA A 39 7.30 9.10 0.13
C ALA A 39 8.54 8.19 0.08
N GLU A 40 9.16 7.92 1.22
CA GLU A 40 10.30 6.99 1.30
C GLU A 40 9.89 5.55 1.02
N LEU A 41 8.74 5.12 1.57
CA LEU A 41 8.20 3.79 1.32
C LEU A 41 7.89 3.55 -0.16
N VAL A 42 7.25 4.52 -0.84
CA VAL A 42 6.97 4.42 -2.27
C VAL A 42 8.27 4.34 -3.07
N ARG A 43 9.28 5.17 -2.74
CA ARG A 43 10.59 5.12 -3.41
C ARG A 43 11.27 3.76 -3.26
N GLU A 44 11.24 3.19 -2.06
CA GLU A 44 11.81 1.86 -1.76
C GLU A 44 11.10 0.74 -2.54
N LEU A 45 9.77 0.83 -2.69
CA LEU A 45 8.99 -0.19 -3.39
C LEU A 45 9.00 -0.05 -4.92
N TYR A 46 9.20 1.16 -5.44
CA TYR A 46 9.05 1.48 -6.86
C TYR A 46 9.81 0.54 -7.83
N PRO A 47 11.08 0.15 -7.57
CA PRO A 47 11.82 -0.76 -8.45
C PRO A 47 11.20 -2.15 -8.61
N HIS A 48 10.30 -2.56 -7.71
CA HIS A 48 9.63 -3.87 -7.74
C HIS A 48 8.25 -3.84 -8.41
N THR A 49 7.81 -2.69 -8.91
CA THR A 49 6.49 -2.50 -9.53
C THR A 49 6.52 -2.68 -11.05
N GLY A 50 5.37 -2.55 -11.73
CA GLY A 50 5.29 -2.60 -13.20
C GLY A 50 5.08 -3.99 -13.82
N ASN A 51 5.09 -5.05 -13.02
CA ASN A 51 4.92 -6.44 -13.49
C ASN A 51 3.46 -6.97 -13.38
N ALA A 52 2.49 -6.09 -13.10
CA ALA A 52 1.09 -6.45 -12.93
C ALA A 52 0.20 -5.85 -14.03
N TYR A 53 -0.84 -6.57 -14.44
CA TYR A 53 -1.86 -6.04 -15.34
C TYR A 53 -2.68 -4.95 -14.64
N VAL A 54 -2.86 -3.81 -15.29
CA VAL A 54 -3.72 -2.71 -14.81
C VAL A 54 -4.94 -2.63 -15.71
N VAL A 55 -6.11 -2.99 -15.16
CA VAL A 55 -7.39 -3.01 -15.90
C VAL A 55 -8.34 -1.99 -15.29
N GLY A 56 -8.77 -1.01 -16.08
CA GLY A 56 -9.80 -0.04 -15.68
C GLY A 56 -11.20 -0.62 -15.90
N VAL A 57 -12.04 -0.57 -14.87
CA VAL A 57 -13.44 -1.00 -14.93
C VAL A 57 -14.34 0.20 -14.61
N THR A 58 -15.34 0.46 -15.45
CA THR A 58 -16.28 1.59 -15.30
C THR A 58 -17.70 1.18 -15.67
N GLY A 59 -18.68 1.99 -15.25
CA GLY A 59 -20.08 1.84 -15.62
C GLY A 59 -20.99 2.76 -14.80
N PRO A 60 -22.28 2.93 -15.19
CA PRO A 60 -23.22 3.76 -14.46
C PRO A 60 -23.48 3.29 -13.01
N PRO A 61 -24.00 4.15 -12.12
CA PRO A 61 -24.46 3.73 -10.78
C PRO A 61 -25.50 2.61 -10.88
N GLY A 62 -25.37 1.58 -10.04
CA GLY A 62 -26.31 0.44 -9.99
C GLY A 62 -26.06 -0.70 -10.99
N VAL A 63 -25.03 -0.63 -11.84
CA VAL A 63 -24.75 -1.67 -12.88
C VAL A 63 -24.17 -2.99 -12.33
N GLY A 64 -23.81 -3.07 -11.05
CA GLY A 64 -23.30 -4.30 -10.42
C GLY A 64 -21.80 -4.57 -10.61
N LYS A 65 -21.04 -3.54 -10.97
CA LYS A 65 -19.58 -3.49 -10.83
C LYS A 65 -19.18 -3.30 -9.36
#